data_AF-A0A377K908-F1
#
_entry.id   AF-A0A377K908-F1
#
_cell.length_a   1.000
_cell.length_b   1.000
_cell.length_c   1.000
_cell.angle_alpha   90.00
_cell.angle_beta   90.00
_cell.angle_gamma   90.00
#
_symmetry.space_group_name_H-M   'P 1'
#
loop_
_entity.id
_entity.type
_entity.pdbx_description
1 polymer ?
#
loop_
_entity_poly.entity_id
_entity_poly.type
_entity_poly.pdbx_seq_one_letter_code
_entity_poly.pdbx_strand_id
1 'polypeptide(L)'
;MQSIPVDRASIVRLQDEQHVGFKSMVDDILQVAAHHLEKLNQASASPARPPSWWWACTAVAATRFSGVTANPAVGYASDLLVRCGATVMFSEVTDVHDAIHLLTPRAINEEVGRCLLEEMA
;
A
#
# COMPACT_ATOMS: atom_id res chain seq x y z
N MET A 1 6.41 -14.53 7.54
CA MET A 1 6.55 -14.13 6.12
C MET A 1 6.82 -15.40 5.32
N GLN A 2 5.83 -15.92 4.58
CA GLN A 2 6.04 -17.10 3.72
C GLN A 2 6.91 -16.67 2.53
N SER A 3 7.97 -17.43 2.24
CA SER A 3 8.81 -17.20 1.05
C SER A 3 7.96 -17.40 -0.20
N ILE A 4 8.00 -16.45 -1.13
CA ILE A 4 7.40 -16.64 -2.46
C ILE A 4 8.27 -17.66 -3.19
N PRO A 5 7.76 -18.85 -3.54
CA PRO A 5 8.52 -19.81 -4.31
C PRO A 5 8.76 -19.22 -5.71
N VAL A 6 10.03 -18.99 -6.04
CA VAL A 6 10.43 -18.48 -7.35
C VAL A 6 10.85 -19.66 -8.22
N ASP A 7 10.12 -19.91 -9.29
CA ASP A 7 10.54 -20.87 -10.31
C ASP A 7 11.77 -20.33 -11.06
N ARG A 8 12.70 -21.20 -11.44
CA ARG A 8 13.87 -20.80 -12.24
C ARG A 8 13.45 -20.17 -13.57
N ALA A 9 12.32 -20.59 -14.14
CA ALA A 9 11.76 -19.99 -15.36
C ALA A 9 11.22 -18.55 -15.14
N SER A 10 11.13 -18.09 -13.89
CA SER A 10 10.73 -16.73 -13.51
C SER A 10 11.92 -15.80 -13.23
N ILE A 11 13.16 -16.29 -13.39
CA ILE A 11 14.38 -15.54 -13.08
C ILE A 11 15.11 -15.19 -14.37
N VAL A 12 15.13 -13.91 -14.71
CA VAL A 12 15.95 -13.37 -15.80
C VAL A 12 17.33 -12.99 -15.26
N ARG A 13 18.39 -13.44 -15.95
CA ARG A 13 19.78 -13.09 -15.62
C ARG A 13 20.38 -12.27 -16.76
N LEU A 14 20.36 -10.95 -16.60
CA LEU A 14 20.73 -10.02 -17.69
C LEU A 14 22.16 -10.17 -18.20
N GLN A 15 23.08 -10.74 -17.41
CA GLN A 15 24.49 -10.97 -17.78
C GLN A 15 24.79 -12.44 -18.11
N ASP A 16 23.77 -13.24 -18.38
CA ASP A 16 23.96 -14.62 -18.83
C ASP A 16 24.54 -14.64 -20.25
N GLU A 17 25.42 -15.61 -20.51
CA GLU A 17 26.12 -15.77 -21.80
C GLU A 17 25.15 -15.98 -22.98
N GLN A 18 23.92 -16.41 -22.71
CA GLN A 18 22.86 -16.54 -23.72
C GLN A 18 22.39 -15.19 -24.31
N HIS A 19 22.60 -14.06 -23.61
CA HIS A 19 22.12 -12.75 -24.08
C HIS A 19 23.17 -12.04 -24.94
N VAL A 20 22.83 -11.77 -26.19
CA VAL A 20 23.69 -11.01 -27.11
C VAL A 20 23.07 -9.65 -27.39
N GLY A 21 23.63 -8.63 -26.74
CA GLY A 21 23.20 -7.24 -26.86
C GLY A 21 21.92 -6.91 -26.08
N PHE A 22 21.63 -5.62 -25.98
CA PHE A 22 20.52 -5.10 -25.16
C PHE A 22 19.15 -5.67 -25.57
N LYS A 23 18.91 -5.81 -26.88
CA LYS A 23 17.63 -6.32 -27.38
C LYS A 23 17.34 -7.75 -26.91
N SER A 24 18.34 -8.62 -26.91
CA SER A 24 18.18 -10.00 -26.45
C SER A 24 17.80 -10.08 -24.97
N MET A 25 18.34 -9.18 -24.13
CA MET A 25 17.96 -9.08 -22.72
C MET A 25 16.52 -8.61 -22.56
N VAL A 26 16.11 -7.59 -23.32
CA VAL A 26 14.73 -7.08 -23.29
C VAL A 26 13.74 -8.13 -23.77
N ASP A 27 14.05 -8.86 -24.84
CA ASP A 27 13.20 -9.92 -25.38
C ASP A 27 12.97 -11.03 -24.33
N ASP A 28 13.99 -11.42 -23.57
CA ASP A 28 13.87 -12.40 -22.47
C ASP A 28 13.01 -11.86 -21.29
N ILE A 29 13.20 -10.60 -20.90
CA ILE A 29 12.35 -9.94 -19.89
C ILE A 29 10.88 -9.97 -20.33
N LEU A 30 10.61 -9.62 -21.59
CA LEU A 30 9.26 -9.58 -22.13
C LEU A 30 8.65 -10.98 -22.22
N GLN A 31 9.43 -12.00 -22.55
CA GLN A 31 8.97 -13.38 -22.57
C GLN A 31 8.58 -13.88 -21.17
N VAL A 32 9.41 -13.63 -20.17
CA VAL A 32 9.11 -13.99 -18.77
C VAL A 32 7.91 -13.18 -18.25
N ALA A 33 7.82 -11.90 -18.58
CA ALA A 33 6.68 -11.06 -18.22
C ALA A 33 5.37 -11.57 -18.84
N ALA A 34 5.38 -11.97 -20.11
CA ALA A 34 4.21 -12.53 -20.79
C ALA A 34 3.72 -13.81 -20.08
N HIS A 35 4.64 -14.71 -19.71
CA HIS A 35 4.30 -15.92 -18.95
C HIS A 35 3.64 -15.60 -17.60
N HIS A 36 4.15 -14.61 -16.86
CA HIS A 36 3.53 -14.17 -15.61
C HIS A 36 2.16 -13.53 -15.83
N LEU A 37 1.99 -12.75 -16.89
CA LEU A 37 0.71 -12.13 -17.23
C LEU A 37 -0.35 -13.18 -17.59
N GLU A 38 -0.01 -14.22 -18.34
CA GLU A 38 -0.92 -15.33 -18.64
C GLU A 38 -1.43 -16.01 -17.36
N LYS A 39 -0.54 -16.26 -16.40
CA LYS A 39 -0.90 -16.84 -15.10
C LYS A 39 -1.78 -15.90 -14.28
N LEU A 40 -1.47 -14.61 -14.23
CA LEU A 40 -2.25 -13.62 -13.49
C LEU A 40 -3.63 -13.39 -14.13
N ASN A 41 -3.73 -13.47 -15.46
CA ASN A 41 -4.99 -13.28 -16.19
C ASN A 41 -5.98 -14.44 -15.98
N GLN A 42 -5.52 -15.59 -15.46
CA GLN A 42 -6.39 -16.70 -15.05
C GLN A 42 -7.01 -16.49 -13.66
N ALA A 43 -6.55 -15.50 -12.88
CA ALA A 43 -7.09 -15.22 -11.57
C ALA A 43 -8.50 -14.62 -11.67
N SER A 44 -9.46 -15.23 -10.99
CA SER A 44 -10.81 -14.69 -10.82
C SER A 44 -10.96 -14.07 -9.43
N ALA A 45 -11.73 -12.98 -9.34
CA ALA A 45 -12.10 -12.42 -8.05
C ALA A 45 -12.83 -13.45 -7.18
N SER A 46 -12.46 -13.54 -5.91
CA SER A 46 -13.18 -14.32 -4.90
C SER A 46 -13.55 -13.42 -3.74
N PRO A 47 -14.66 -13.68 -3.02
CA PRO A 47 -15.03 -12.89 -1.86
C PRO A 47 -13.96 -13.02 -0.77
N ALA A 48 -13.25 -11.93 -0.47
CA ALA A 48 -12.33 -11.87 0.65
C ALA A 48 -13.09 -11.57 1.95
N ARG A 49 -12.74 -12.23 3.08
CA ARG A 49 -13.32 -11.90 4.39
C ARG A 49 -12.71 -10.60 4.96
N PRO A 50 -13.46 -9.80 5.72
CA PRO A 50 -13.05 -8.47 6.20
C PRO A 50 -11.70 -8.32 6.91
N PRO A 51 -11.18 -9.28 7.72
CA PRO A 51 -9.88 -9.06 8.38
C PRO A 51 -8.69 -9.01 7.40
N SER A 52 -8.89 -9.26 6.10
CA SER A 52 -7.85 -9.11 5.08
C SER A 52 -7.94 -7.80 4.31
N TRP A 53 -8.87 -6.89 4.65
CA TRP A 53 -9.05 -5.64 3.92
C TRP A 53 -8.17 -4.55 4.48
N TRP A 54 -7.37 -3.97 3.60
CA TRP A 54 -6.55 -2.80 3.87
C TRP A 54 -7.13 -1.66 3.06
N TRP A 55 -7.38 -0.54 3.73
CA TRP A 55 -7.80 0.67 3.06
C TRP A 55 -6.85 1.80 3.43
N ALA A 56 -6.17 2.34 2.43
CA ALA A 56 -5.32 3.50 2.58
C ALA A 56 -6.09 4.74 2.10
N CYS A 57 -6.18 5.74 2.97
CA CYS A 57 -6.70 7.06 2.61
C CYS A 57 -5.56 8.06 2.50
N THR A 58 -5.46 8.70 1.34
CA THR A 58 -4.62 9.90 1.17
C THR A 58 -5.45 11.14 1.49
N ALA A 59 -4.81 12.26 1.77
CA ALA A 59 -5.54 13.49 2.02
C ALA A 59 -6.30 13.89 0.75
N VAL A 60 -7.54 14.36 0.95
CA VAL A 60 -8.31 14.97 -0.14
C VAL A 60 -7.71 16.35 -0.36
N ALA A 61 -7.38 16.69 -1.61
CA ALA A 61 -6.79 17.97 -1.99
C ALA A 61 -7.34 19.12 -1.14
N ALA A 62 -6.43 19.84 -0.48
CA ALA A 62 -6.79 20.88 0.47
C ALA A 62 -7.62 21.97 -0.22
N THR A 63 -8.88 22.10 0.19
CA THR A 63 -9.76 23.20 -0.22
C THR A 63 -10.36 23.83 1.03
N ARG A 64 -10.86 25.07 0.93
CA ARG A 64 -11.47 25.79 2.06
C ARG A 64 -12.60 25.01 2.75
N PHE A 65 -13.20 24.03 2.07
CA PHE A 65 -14.35 23.26 2.55
C PHE A 65 -14.02 21.82 2.91
N SER A 66 -12.86 21.27 2.55
CA SER A 66 -12.57 19.84 2.75
C SER A 66 -12.63 19.43 4.23
N GLY A 67 -12.15 20.30 5.13
CA GLY A 67 -12.19 20.10 6.58
C GLY A 67 -13.58 19.99 7.22
N VAL A 68 -14.64 20.43 6.52
CA VAL A 68 -16.04 20.34 7.00
C VAL A 68 -16.94 19.46 6.13
N THR A 69 -16.39 18.91 5.04
CA THR A 69 -17.14 18.08 4.07
C THR A 69 -16.49 16.71 3.88
N ALA A 70 -15.50 16.62 2.99
CA ALA A 70 -14.88 15.37 2.60
C ALA A 70 -14.13 14.72 3.77
N ASN A 71 -13.35 15.46 4.55
CA ASN A 71 -12.54 14.90 5.64
C ASN A 71 -13.42 14.27 6.75
N PRO A 72 -14.50 14.92 7.23
CA PRO A 72 -15.44 14.27 8.14
C PRO A 72 -16.12 13.02 7.55
N ALA A 73 -16.52 13.03 6.28
CA ALA A 73 -17.15 11.87 5.63
C ALA A 73 -16.18 10.68 5.53
N VAL A 74 -14.93 10.96 5.15
CA VAL A 74 -13.83 9.99 5.09
C VAL A 74 -13.50 9.45 6.48
N GLY A 75 -13.48 10.31 7.52
CA GLY A 75 -13.29 9.88 8.91
C GLY A 75 -14.39 8.93 9.38
N TYR A 76 -15.67 9.25 9.10
CA TYR A 76 -16.78 8.37 9.45
C TYR A 76 -16.71 7.02 8.71
N ALA A 77 -16.37 7.03 7.41
CA ALA A 77 -16.16 5.81 6.65
C ALA A 77 -14.99 4.96 7.20
N SER A 78 -13.91 5.61 7.65
CA SER A 78 -12.77 4.96 8.30
C SER A 78 -13.20 4.20 9.55
N ASP A 79 -14.00 4.84 10.41
CA ASP A 79 -14.52 4.20 11.62
C ASP A 79 -15.41 2.98 11.29
N LEU A 80 -16.22 3.06 10.23
CA LEU A 80 -17.02 1.91 9.76
C LEU A 80 -16.13 0.75 9.29
N LEU A 81 -15.04 1.03 8.57
CA LEU A 81 -14.10 0.01 8.11
C LEU A 81 -13.37 -0.65 9.28
N VAL A 82 -12.87 0.12 10.24
CA VAL A 82 -12.24 -0.40 11.46
C VAL A 82 -13.20 -1.28 12.25
N ARG A 83 -14.48 -0.88 12.37
CA ARG A 83 -15.53 -1.71 13.02
C ARG A 83 -15.80 -3.03 12.31
N CYS A 84 -15.58 -3.10 10.99
CA CYS A 84 -15.65 -4.33 10.21
C CYS A 84 -14.37 -5.19 10.31
N GLY A 85 -13.35 -4.75 11.06
CA GLY A 85 -12.08 -5.45 11.20
C GLY A 85 -11.07 -5.17 10.09
N ALA A 86 -11.30 -4.16 9.26
CA ALA A 86 -10.32 -3.70 8.27
C ALA A 86 -9.26 -2.82 8.92
N THR A 87 -8.10 -2.71 8.27
CA THR A 87 -7.04 -1.77 8.66
C THR A 87 -7.15 -0.49 7.83
N VAL A 88 -7.13 0.66 8.50
CA VAL A 88 -7.15 1.99 7.87
C VAL A 88 -5.80 2.68 8.05
N MET A 89 -5.31 3.34 7.00
CA MET A 89 -4.06 4.12 7.02
C MET A 89 -4.29 5.57 6.58
N PHE A 90 -3.62 6.50 7.27
CA PHE A 90 -3.52 7.92 6.95
C PHE A 90 -2.05 8.34 7.01
N SER A 91 -1.53 9.06 6.01
CA SER A 91 -0.06 9.17 5.81
C SER A 91 0.52 10.57 5.68
N GLU A 92 -0.30 11.61 5.47
CA GLU A 92 0.23 12.92 5.07
C GLU A 92 0.73 13.73 6.26
N VAL A 93 2.00 13.50 6.61
CA VAL A 93 2.71 14.15 7.72
C VAL A 93 2.59 15.68 7.67
N THR A 94 2.82 16.28 6.49
CA THR A 94 2.76 17.74 6.30
C THR A 94 1.39 18.34 6.61
N ASP A 95 0.32 17.57 6.44
CA ASP A 95 -1.05 18.03 6.63
C ASP A 95 -1.52 17.90 8.08
N VAL A 96 -0.83 17.08 8.88
CA VAL A 96 -1.18 16.83 10.30
C VAL A 96 -0.14 17.30 11.30
N HIS A 97 1.05 17.73 10.84
CA HIS A 97 2.15 18.16 11.69
C HIS A 97 1.67 19.17 12.76
N ASP A 98 0.96 20.22 12.35
CA ASP A 98 0.49 21.27 13.27
C ASP A 98 -0.68 20.81 14.17
N ALA A 99 -1.32 19.70 13.83
CA ALA A 99 -2.42 19.08 14.56
C ALA A 99 -2.01 17.80 15.33
N ILE A 100 -0.71 17.47 15.39
CA ILE A 100 -0.22 16.21 15.98
C ILE A 100 -0.64 16.04 17.44
N HIS A 101 -0.75 17.15 18.16
CA HIS A 101 -1.24 17.22 19.53
C HIS A 101 -2.69 16.72 19.71
N LEU A 102 -3.47 16.62 18.63
CA LEU A 102 -4.81 16.01 18.62
C LEU A 102 -4.78 14.51 18.31
N LEU A 103 -3.69 14.01 17.72
CA LEU A 103 -3.52 12.60 17.35
C LEU A 103 -2.83 11.80 18.46
N THR A 104 -1.80 12.35 19.10
CA THR A 104 -1.04 11.66 20.16
C THR A 104 -1.90 11.17 21.33
N PRO A 105 -2.95 11.88 21.82
CA PRO A 105 -3.81 11.37 22.88
C PRO A 105 -4.69 10.18 22.46
N ARG A 106 -4.79 9.90 21.16
CA ARG A 106 -5.57 8.80 20.59
C ARG A 106 -4.73 7.54 20.37
N ALA A 107 -3.42 7.58 20.65
CA ALA A 107 -2.55 6.41 20.54
C ALA A 107 -2.98 5.33 21.56
N ILE A 108 -2.86 4.06 21.17
CA ILE A 108 -3.23 2.93 22.03
C ILE A 108 -2.33 2.80 23.27
N ASN A 109 -1.10 3.31 23.20
CA ASN A 109 -0.13 3.34 24.29
C ASN A 109 0.95 4.41 24.04
N GLU A 110 1.80 4.63 25.04
CA GLU A 110 2.88 5.62 25.02
C GLU A 110 3.95 5.31 23.96
N GLU A 111 4.27 4.03 23.76
CA GLU A 111 5.24 3.61 22.74
C GLU A 111 4.80 4.04 21.33
N VAL A 112 3.55 3.78 20.96
CA VAL A 112 2.96 4.20 19.69
C VAL A 112 2.88 5.73 19.58
N GLY A 113 2.52 6.41 20.67
CA GLY A 113 2.49 7.87 20.72
C GLY A 113 3.88 8.49 20.48
N ARG A 114 4.93 7.90 21.05
CA ARG A 114 6.32 8.33 20.84
C ARG A 114 6.78 8.06 19.41
N CYS A 115 6.51 6.87 18.85
CA CYS A 115 6.81 6.59 17.45
C CYS A 115 6.12 7.59 16.52
N LEU A 116 4.87 7.97 16.81
CA LEU A 116 4.16 8.98 16.02
C LEU A 116 4.84 10.36 16.07
N LEU A 117 5.44 10.74 17.21
CA LEU A 117 6.20 11.99 17.34
C LEU A 117 7.56 11.93 16.64
N GLU A 118 8.22 10.77 16.62
CA GLU A 118 9.50 10.55 15.93
C GLU A 118 9.35 10.78 14.41
N GLU A 119 8.22 10.39 13.81
CA GLU A 119 7.93 10.63 12.39
C GLU A 119 7.60 12.09 12.05
N MET A 120 7.52 12.98 13.06
CA MET A 120 7.18 14.40 12.90
C MET A 120 8.38 15.33 13.11
N ALA A 121 9.54 14.78 13.50
CA ALA A 121 10.79 15.50 13.73
C ALA A 121 11.59 15.72 12.44
#